data_AF-A0A3M6FGL0-F1
#
_entry.id   AF-A0A3M6FGL0-F1
#
_cell.length_a   1.000
_cell.length_b   1.000
_cell.length_c   1.000
_cell.angle_alpha   90.00
_cell.angle_beta   90.00
_cell.angle_gamma   90.00
#
_symmetry.space_group_name_H-M   'P 1'
#
loop_
_entity.id
_entity.type
_entity.pdbx_description
1 polymer ?
#
loop_
_entity_poly.entity_id
_entity_poly.type
_entity_poly.pdbx_seq_one_letter_code
_entity_poly.pdbx_strand_id
1 'polypeptide(L)' 'MTDSSQQQFRSVWATLQSLRKGIGDLQLSELERVESLRGHQTVDDREVIQQSFDALEQSINEIEITLASIGEATGETVKF' A
#
# COMPACT_ATOMS: atom_id res chain seq x y z
N MET A 1 22.43 3.60 -20.23
CA MET A 1 21.41 4.52 -19.67
C MET A 1 20.15 3.75 -19.24
N THR A 2 19.77 2.69 -19.94
CA THR A 2 18.68 1.75 -19.62
C THR A 2 18.82 1.06 -18.25
N ASP A 3 20.02 0.61 -17.86
CA ASP A 3 20.22 -0.07 -16.57
C ASP A 3 19.85 0.79 -15.35
N SER A 4 20.04 2.11 -15.44
CA SER A 4 19.72 3.02 -14.33
C SER A 4 18.22 3.23 -14.15
N SER A 5 17.44 3.25 -15.25
CA SER A 5 15.99 3.43 -15.17
C SER A 5 15.31 2.15 -14.69
N GLN A 6 15.75 0.99 -15.19
CA GLN A 6 15.34 -0.33 -14.68
C GLN A 6 15.58 -0.48 -13.18
N GLN A 7 16.75 -0.08 -12.71
CA GLN A 7 17.09 -0.13 -11.29
C GLN A 7 16.19 0.80 -10.47
N GLN A 8 15.88 1.99 -10.97
CA GLN A 8 14.94 2.91 -10.32
C GLN A 8 13.53 2.33 -10.23
N PHE A 9 13.01 1.74 -11.32
CA PHE A 9 11.71 1.08 -11.33
C PHE A 9 11.63 -0.05 -10.32
N ARG A 10 12.63 -0.93 -10.30
CA ARG A 10 12.71 -2.02 -9.32
C ARG A 10 12.78 -1.49 -7.88
N SER A 11 13.53 -0.42 -7.65
CA SER A 11 13.63 0.20 -6.34
C SER A 11 12.29 0.75 -5.88
N VAL A 12 11.59 1.49 -6.73
CA VAL A 12 10.27 2.07 -6.42
C VAL A 12 9.26 0.95 -6.16
N TRP A 13 9.26 -0.10 -6.98
CA TRP A 13 8.38 -1.26 -6.79
C TRP A 13 8.64 -1.96 -5.46
N ALA A 14 9.91 -2.22 -5.11
CA ALA A 14 10.28 -2.84 -3.84
C ALA A 14 9.87 -2.00 -2.63
N THR A 15 10.01 -0.67 -2.72
CA THR A 15 9.52 0.26 -1.69
C THR A 15 8.00 0.16 -1.55
N LEU A 16 7.26 0.09 -2.66
CA LEU A 16 5.81 0.00 -2.65
C LEU A 16 5.31 -1.33 -2.04
N GLN A 17 5.94 -2.46 -2.37
CA GLN A 17 5.63 -3.74 -1.72
C GLN A 17 5.93 -3.70 -0.21
N SER A 18 7.03 -3.05 0.19
CA SER A 18 7.37 -2.88 1.60
C SER A 18 6.36 -2.00 2.33
N LEU A 19 5.87 -0.94 1.65
CA LEU A 19 4.83 -0.06 2.17
C LEU A 19 3.51 -0.79 2.35
N ARG A 20 3.04 -1.55 1.34
CA ARG A 20 1.82 -2.37 1.44
C ARG A 20 1.89 -3.32 2.64
N LYS A 21 3.01 -4.03 2.79
CA LYS A 21 3.20 -4.91 3.93
C LYS A 21 3.13 -4.15 5.26
N GLY A 22 3.86 -3.04 5.38
CA GLY A 22 3.86 -2.23 6.60
C GLY A 22 2.49 -1.65 6.95
N ILE A 23 1.69 -1.29 5.95
CA ILE A 23 0.31 -0.83 6.14
C ILE A 23 -0.58 -1.98 6.63
N GLY A 24 -0.45 -3.18 6.06
CA GLY A 24 -1.18 -4.36 6.52
C GLY A 24 -0.84 -4.75 7.97
N ASP A 25 0.45 -4.73 8.33
CA ASP A 25 0.90 -5.00 9.70
C ASP A 25 0.35 -3.94 10.68
N LEU A 26 0.32 -2.67 10.27
CA LEU A 26 -0.26 -1.58 11.06
C LEU A 26 -1.79 -1.71 11.19
N GLN A 27 -2.49 -2.09 10.14
CA GLN A 27 -3.94 -2.32 10.16
C GLN A 27 -4.32 -3.37 11.19
N LEU A 28 -3.63 -4.51 11.19
CA LEU A 28 -3.86 -5.57 12.18
C LEU A 28 -3.64 -5.04 13.61
N SER A 29 -2.53 -4.34 13.83
CA SER A 29 -2.18 -3.78 15.14
C SER A 29 -3.22 -2.78 15.65
N GLU A 30 -3.71 -1.89 14.79
CA GLU A 30 -4.68 -0.87 15.17
C GLU A 30 -6.09 -1.44 15.39
N LEU A 31 -6.53 -2.40 14.57
CA LEU A 31 -7.82 -3.06 14.76
C LEU A 31 -7.86 -3.86 16.08
N GLU A 32 -6.78 -4.60 16.39
CA GLU A 32 -6.64 -5.30 17.67
C GLU A 32 -6.68 -4.32 18.86
N ARG A 33 -5.98 -3.19 18.74
CA ARG A 33 -5.97 -2.14 19.77
C ARG A 33 -7.38 -1.60 20.02
N VAL A 34 -8.14 -1.30 18.96
CA VAL A 34 -9.52 -0.79 19.08
C VAL A 34 -10.46 -1.83 19.69
N GLU A 35 -10.32 -3.10 19.31
CA GLU A 35 -11.11 -4.19 19.89
C GLU A 35 -10.85 -4.39 21.38
N SER A 36 -9.63 -4.11 21.85
CA SER A 36 -9.26 -4.18 23.28
C SER A 36 -9.90 -3.07 24.15
N LEU A 37 -10.34 -1.97 23.53
CA LEU A 37 -10.82 -0.75 24.23
C LEU A 37 -12.34 -0.72 24.46
N ARG A 38 -13.05 -1.84 24.31
CA ARG A 38 -14.53 -1.91 24.28
C ARG A 38 -15.25 -1.09 25.38
N GLY A 39 -15.95 -0.05 24.93
CA GLY A 39 -16.91 0.77 25.69
C GLY A 39 -17.60 1.83 24.81
N HIS A 40 -18.89 1.60 24.47
CA HIS A 40 -19.93 2.47 23.86
C HIS A 40 -19.63 3.42 22.66
N GLN A 41 -18.38 3.70 22.28
CA GLN A 41 -18.01 4.51 21.10
C GLN A 41 -17.04 3.80 20.13
N THR A 42 -16.65 2.55 20.44
CA THR A 42 -15.61 1.83 19.69
C THR A 42 -16.03 1.28 18.33
N VAL A 43 -17.33 1.31 17.99
CA VAL A 43 -17.82 0.81 16.69
C VAL A 43 -17.52 1.83 15.59
N ASP A 44 -17.85 3.11 15.82
CA ASP A 44 -17.58 4.20 14.87
C ASP A 44 -16.07 4.36 14.65
N ASP A 45 -15.27 4.29 15.71
CA ASP A 45 -13.80 4.36 15.62
C ASP A 45 -13.21 3.21 14.79
N ARG A 46 -13.73 1.98 14.97
CA ARG A 46 -13.27 0.81 14.21
C ARG A 46 -13.61 0.94 12.73
N GLU A 47 -14.81 1.45 12.42
CA GLU A 47 -15.25 1.65 11.05
C GLU A 47 -14.41 2.72 10.35
N VAL A 48 -14.16 3.85 11.01
CA VAL A 48 -13.29 4.92 10.48
C VAL A 48 -11.86 4.43 10.24
N ILE A 49 -11.32 3.62 11.16
CA ILE A 49 -9.98 3.04 11.01
C ILE A 49 -9.95 2.07 9.82
N GLN A 50 -10.93 1.17 9.71
CA GLN A 50 -11.03 0.25 8.58
C GLN A 50 -11.11 0.99 7.24
N GLN A 51 -12.01 1.99 7.14
CA GLN A 51 -12.17 2.80 5.93
C GLN A 51 -10.89 3.55 5.55
N SER A 52 -10.13 4.01 6.55
CA SER A 52 -8.83 4.68 6.32
C SER A 52 -7.80 3.72 5.71
N PHE A 53 -7.75 2.47 6.19
CA PHE A 53 -6.87 1.45 5.61
C PHE A 53 -7.33 1.00 4.22
N ASP A 54 -8.63 0.89 3.98
CA ASP A 54 -9.17 0.59 2.65
C ASP A 54 -8.78 1.68 1.64
N ALA A 55 -8.84 2.96 2.04
CA ALA A 55 -8.40 4.09 1.23
C ALA A 55 -6.88 4.08 0.93
N LEU A 56 -6.06 3.65 1.91
CA LEU A 56 -4.62 3.47 1.71
C LEU A 56 -4.32 2.35 0.71
N GLU A 57 -5.00 1.21 0.82
CA GLU A 57 -4.82 0.09 -0.11
C GLU A 57 -5.26 0.47 -1.53
N GLN A 58 -6.36 1.20 -1.68
CA GLN A 58 -6.77 1.75 -2.97
C GLN A 58 -5.69 2.67 -3.56
N SER A 59 -5.13 3.57 -2.76
CA SER A 59 -4.07 4.48 -3.21
C SER A 59 -2.82 3.74 -3.65
N ILE A 60 -2.43 2.65 -2.95
CA ILE A 60 -1.32 1.79 -3.35
C ILE A 60 -1.60 1.12 -4.69
N ASN A 61 -2.80 0.58 -4.89
CA ASN A 61 -3.20 -0.05 -6.15
C ASN A 61 -3.14 0.95 -7.33
N GLU A 62 -3.59 2.19 -7.12
CA GLU A 62 -3.50 3.26 -8.13
C GLU A 62 -2.05 3.59 -8.48
N ILE A 63 -1.14 3.62 -7.50
CA ILE A 63 0.30 3.80 -7.73
C ILE A 63 0.87 2.62 -8.53
N GLU A 64 0.52 1.38 -8.20
CA GLU A 64 0.97 0.18 -8.94
C GLU A 64 0.55 0.20 -10.40
N ILE A 65 -0.72 0.51 -10.67
CA ILE A 65 -1.27 0.62 -12.03
C ILE A 65 -0.54 1.72 -12.81
N THR A 66 -0.30 2.86 -12.16
CA THR A 66 0.42 3.99 -12.78
C THR A 66 1.86 3.60 -13.09
N LEU A 67 2.57 2.95 -12.16
CA LEU A 67 3.94 2.48 -12.38
C LEU A 67 4.01 1.44 -13.49
N ALA A 68 3.08 0.49 -13.53
CA ALA A 68 3.00 -0.48 -14.62
C ALA A 68 2.83 0.21 -15.98
N SER A 69 1.91 1.19 -16.06
CA SER A 69 1.67 1.97 -17.28
C SER A 69 2.90 2.75 -17.75
N ILE A 70 3.66 3.36 -16.81
CA ILE A 70 4.92 4.05 -17.17
C ILE A 70 5.94 3.01 -17.64
N GLY A 71 6.09 1.88 -16.95
CA GLY A 71 7.01 0.82 -17.32
C GLY A 71 6.74 0.28 -18.73
N GLU A 72 5.47 0.03 -19.06
CA GLU A 72 5.04 -0.35 -20.41
C GLU A 72 5.42 0.71 -21.46
N ALA A 73 5.12 1.99 -21.18
CA ALA A 73 5.43 3.10 -22.09
C ALA A 73 6.94 3.31 -22.30
N THR A 74 7.76 2.99 -21.29
CA THR A 74 9.23 3.12 -21.37
C THR A 74 9.94 1.85 -21.82
N GLY A 75 9.21 0.77 -22.11
CA GLY A 75 9.77 -0.53 -22.50
C GLY A 75 10.42 -1.28 -21.32
N GLU A 76 10.14 -0.86 -20.09
CA GLU A 76 10.56 -1.54 -18.88
C GLU A 76 9.60 -2.68 -18.57
N THR A 77 9.90 -3.87 -19.11
CA THR A 77 9.21 -5.08 -18.70
C THR A 77 9.65 -5.44 -17.28
N VAL A 78 8.93 -4.92 -16.29
CA VAL A 78 9.01 -5.46 -14.93
C VAL A 78 8.40 -6.86 -15.01
N LYS A 79 9.24 -7.90 -14.95
CA LYS A 79 8.76 -9.24 -14.65
C LYS A 79 8.37 -9.23 -13.17
N PHE A 80 7.06 -9.10 -12.94
CA PHE A 80 6.42 -9.25 -11.65
C PHE A 80 6.49 -10.71 -11.18
#